data_AF-A0A8J2KIG2-F1
#
_entry.id   AF-A0A8J2KIG2-F1
#
_cell.length_a   1.000
_cell.length_b   1.000
_cell.length_c   1.000
_cell.angle_alpha   90.00
_cell.angle_beta   90.00
_cell.angle_gamma   90.00
#
_symmetry.space_group_name_H-M   'P 1'
#
loop_
_entity.id
_entity.type
_entity.pdbx_description
1 polymer ?
#
loop_
_entity_poly.entity_id
_entity_poly.type
_entity_poly.pdbx_seq_one_letter_code
_entity_poly.pdbx_strand_id
1 'polypeptide(L)'
;YHLISPMSKGLLAGAVTFDGVSNMPHMFIRNPLYQAKKFGVEIGCSVETKSILYDCLMGKSVKDLVLKSTNTPPTLQTPNFLNWSLS
;
A
#
# COMPACT_ATOMS: atom_id res chain seq x y z
N TYR A 1 1.32 -12.99 2.54
CA TYR A 1 0.69 -12.97 1.20
C TYR A 1 1.18 -14.10 0.30
N HIS A 2 2.49 -14.38 0.22
CA HIS A 2 3.03 -15.38 -0.71
C HIS A 2 2.42 -16.79 -0.59
N LEU A 3 2.12 -17.27 0.62
CA LEU A 3 1.47 -18.59 0.81
C LEU A 3 0.07 -18.71 0.16
N ILE A 4 -0.66 -17.60 0.03
CA ILE A 4 -2.04 -17.58 -0.47
C ILE A 4 -2.13 -17.12 -1.93
N SER A 5 -1.02 -16.67 -2.52
CA SER A 5 -1.00 -16.23 -3.91
C SER A 5 -0.95 -17.44 -4.85
N PRO A 6 -1.89 -17.57 -5.81
CA PRO A 6 -1.84 -18.63 -6.81
C PRO A 6 -0.53 -18.65 -7.61
N MET A 7 0.12 -17.49 -7.75
CA MET A 7 1.40 -17.34 -8.46
C MET A 7 2.56 -18.04 -7.75
N SER A 8 2.42 -18.37 -6.47
CA SER A 8 3.46 -19.05 -5.67
C SER A 8 3.19 -20.56 -5.52
N LYS A 9 2.18 -21.10 -6.19
CA LYS A 9 1.81 -22.52 -6.10
C LYS A 9 2.97 -23.42 -6.54
N GLY A 10 3.35 -24.35 -5.68
CA GLY A 10 4.43 -25.31 -5.94
C GLY A 10 5.85 -24.76 -5.78
N LEU A 11 6.02 -23.48 -5.42
CA LEU A 11 7.34 -22.87 -5.22
C LEU A 11 7.80 -22.90 -3.76
N LEU A 12 6.85 -22.91 -2.81
CA LEU A 12 7.13 -22.83 -1.37
C LEU A 12 6.76 -24.15 -0.70
N ALA A 13 7.71 -24.72 0.04
CA ALA A 13 7.47 -25.91 0.88
C ALA A 13 6.89 -25.54 2.26
N GLY A 14 7.09 -24.30 2.71
CA GLY A 14 6.58 -23.75 3.97
C GLY A 14 6.99 -22.29 4.15
N ALA A 15 6.45 -21.62 5.18
CA ALA A 15 6.90 -20.29 5.59
C ALA A 15 6.69 -20.09 7.10
N VAL A 16 7.52 -19.25 7.71
CA VAL A 16 7.40 -18.77 9.09
C VAL A 16 7.07 -17.29 9.06
N THR A 17 6.04 -16.87 9.80
CA THR A 17 5.62 -15.47 9.90
C THR A 17 5.79 -14.99 11.33
N PHE A 18 6.48 -13.86 11.52
CA PHE A 18 6.62 -13.18 12.81
C PHE A 18 5.87 -11.85 12.77
N ASP A 19 5.04 -11.61 13.80
CA ASP A 19 4.32 -10.36 14.07
C ASP A 19 3.73 -9.65 12.83
N GLY A 20 3.18 -10.46 11.92
CA GLY A 20 2.85 -10.01 10.58
C GLY A 20 2.20 -11.11 9.76
N VAL A 21 0.87 -11.09 9.65
CA VAL A 21 0.09 -12.07 8.87
C VAL A 21 -0.88 -11.37 7.91
N SER A 22 -1.29 -12.10 6.86
CA SER A 22 -1.99 -11.48 5.73
C SER A 22 -3.37 -10.91 6.11
N ASN A 23 -4.01 -11.45 7.14
CA ASN A 23 -5.33 -11.01 7.61
C ASN A 23 -5.30 -9.79 8.54
N MET A 24 -4.13 -9.21 8.82
CA MET A 24 -4.06 -8.00 9.64
C MET A 24 -4.70 -6.81 8.92
N PRO A 25 -5.44 -5.94 9.64
CA PRO A 25 -6.16 -4.81 9.03
C PRO A 25 -5.29 -3.86 8.22
N HIS A 26 -4.01 -3.72 8.59
CA HIS A 26 -3.04 -2.82 7.98
C HIS A 26 -2.26 -3.43 6.81
N MET A 27 -2.42 -4.73 6.58
CA MET A 27 -1.64 -5.43 5.54
C MET A 27 -2.10 -5.05 4.13
N PHE A 28 -3.37 -4.70 3.96
CA PHE A 28 -3.95 -4.34 2.66
C PHE A 28 -4.59 -2.95 2.71
N ILE A 29 -4.34 -2.18 1.66
CA ILE A 29 -4.99 -0.90 1.44
C ILE A 29 -6.42 -1.15 0.95
N ARG A 30 -7.42 -0.77 1.77
CA ARG A 30 -8.85 -0.96 1.41
C ARG A 30 -9.31 -0.12 0.23
N ASN A 31 -8.83 1.11 0.11
CA ASN A 31 -9.18 2.02 -0.98
C ASN A 31 -7.92 2.57 -1.68
N PRO A 32 -7.29 1.77 -2.56
CA PRO A 32 -6.05 2.16 -3.22
C PRO A 32 -6.26 3.33 -4.19
N LEU A 33 -7.44 3.45 -4.80
CA LEU A 33 -7.73 4.55 -5.73
C LEU A 33 -7.76 5.91 -5.01
N TYR A 34 -8.40 5.98 -3.84
CA TYR A 34 -8.42 7.19 -3.03
C TYR A 34 -7.00 7.59 -2.59
N GLN A 35 -6.21 6.64 -2.11
CA GLN A 35 -4.83 6.90 -1.71
C GLN A 35 -3.95 7.33 -2.88
N ALA A 36 -4.05 6.67 -4.03
CA ALA A 36 -3.31 7.04 -5.23
C ALA A 36 -3.68 8.45 -5.73
N LYS A 37 -4.97 8.82 -5.71
CA LYS A 37 -5.40 10.18 -6.06
C LYS A 37 -4.85 11.21 -5.07
N LYS A 38 -4.96 10.95 -3.76
CA LYS A 38 -4.42 11.84 -2.73
C LYS A 38 -2.91 12.07 -2.92
N PHE A 39 -2.17 10.99 -3.11
CA PHE A 39 -0.73 11.04 -3.38
C PHE A 39 -0.42 11.78 -4.69
N GLY A 40 -1.20 11.54 -5.75
CA GLY A 40 -1.10 12.23 -7.03
C GLY A 40 -1.24 13.75 -6.90
N VAL A 41 -2.25 14.23 -6.17
CA VAL A 41 -2.42 15.66 -5.88
C VAL A 41 -1.21 16.22 -5.12
N GLU A 42 -0.72 15.49 -4.14
CA GLU A 42 0.43 15.87 -3.31
C GLU A 42 1.75 16.04 -4.10
N ILE A 43 1.91 15.34 -5.22
CA ILE A 43 3.08 15.43 -6.12
C ILE A 43 2.83 16.28 -7.38
N GLY A 44 1.66 16.92 -7.47
CA GLY A 44 1.27 17.77 -8.60
C GLY A 44 0.91 17.01 -9.88
N CYS A 45 0.36 15.79 -9.76
CA CYS A 45 -0.19 15.04 -10.88
C CYS A 45 -1.71 15.27 -11.03
N SER A 46 -2.19 15.24 -12.28
CA SER A 46 -3.64 15.26 -12.56
C SER A 46 -4.30 13.93 -12.14
N VAL A 47 -5.49 14.02 -11.55
CA VAL A 47 -6.27 12.91 -10.99
C VAL A 47 -7.62 12.68 -11.69
N GLU A 48 -7.82 13.34 -12.83
CA GLU A 48 -9.06 13.28 -13.62
C GLU A 48 -9.36 11.86 -14.08
N THR A 49 -8.36 11.20 -14.69
CA THR A 49 -8.48 9.83 -15.20
C THR A 49 -7.39 8.95 -14.62
N LYS A 50 -7.69 7.65 -14.42
CA LYS A 50 -6.74 6.66 -13.89
C LYS A 50 -5.47 6.53 -14.75
N SER A 51 -5.61 6.58 -16.07
CA SER A 51 -4.48 6.52 -17.02
C SER A 51 -3.56 7.73 -16.87
N ILE A 52 -4.11 8.95 -16.92
CA ILE A 52 -3.36 10.20 -16.77
C ILE A 52 -2.58 10.22 -15.45
N LEU A 53 -3.22 9.78 -14.35
CA LEU A 53 -2.56 9.66 -13.06
C LEU A 53 -1.41 8.64 -13.11
N TYR A 54 -1.63 7.47 -13.70
CA TYR A 54 -0.60 6.44 -13.84
C TYR A 54 0.59 6.92 -14.67
N ASP A 55 0.34 7.51 -15.85
CA ASP A 55 1.39 8.01 -16.74
C ASP A 55 2.20 9.12 -16.06
N CYS A 56 1.53 10.01 -15.31
CA CYS A 56 2.21 11.03 -14.53
C CYS A 56 3.08 10.43 -13.42
N LEU A 57 2.58 9.44 -12.68
CA LEU A 57 3.35 8.76 -11.62
C LEU A 57 4.59 8.05 -12.19
N MET A 58 4.43 7.37 -13.33
CA MET A 58 5.53 6.66 -14.00
C MET A 58 6.57 7.60 -14.62
N GLY A 59 6.18 8.84 -14.95
CA GLY A 59 7.09 9.87 -15.47
C GLY A 59 7.89 10.63 -14.40
N LYS A 60 7.57 10.48 -13.11
CA LYS A 60 8.30 11.15 -12.01
C LYS A 60 9.58 10.42 -11.65
N SER A 61 10.53 11.14 -11.05
CA SER A 61 11.74 10.50 -10.53
C SER A 61 11.40 9.65 -9.29
N VAL A 62 12.06 8.50 -9.15
CA VAL A 62 11.89 7.61 -7.98
C VAL A 62 12.19 8.36 -6.68
N LYS A 63 13.17 9.27 -6.69
CA LYS A 63 13.53 10.07 -5.51
C LYS A 63 12.36 10.93 -5.04
N ASP A 64 11.66 11.60 -5.96
CA ASP A 64 10.52 12.44 -5.63
C ASP A 64 9.35 11.62 -5.07
N LEU A 65 9.11 10.44 -5.66
CA LEU A 65 8.07 9.51 -5.20
C LEU A 65 8.33 9.03 -3.77
N VAL A 66 9.57 8.60 -3.49
CA VAL A 66 9.96 8.08 -2.17
C VAL A 66 9.93 9.21 -1.13
N LEU A 67 10.55 10.36 -1.41
CA LEU A 67 10.58 11.49 -0.49
C LEU A 67 9.17 11.93 -0.09
N LYS A 68 8.23 11.98 -1.06
CA LYS A 68 6.85 12.34 -0.72
C LYS A 68 6.15 11.23 0.06
N SER A 69 6.34 9.96 -0.34
CA SER A 69 5.73 8.81 0.35
C SER A 69 6.15 8.67 1.81
N THR A 70 7.37 9.08 2.18
CA THR A 70 7.84 9.05 3.58
C THR A 70 7.22 10.16 4.44
N ASN A 71 6.87 11.29 3.82
CA ASN A 71 6.27 12.44 4.51
C ASN A 71 4.74 12.36 4.60
N THR A 72 4.10 11.56 3.75
CA THR A 72 2.68 11.24 3.90
C THR A 72 2.57 10.25 5.06
N PRO A 73 1.97 10.62 6.21
CA PRO A 73 1.77 9.65 7.29
C PRO A 73 1.03 8.47 6.70
N PRO A 74 1.47 7.21 6.94
CA PRO A 74 0.71 6.07 6.50
C PRO A 74 -0.65 6.27 7.12
N THR A 75 -1.65 6.59 6.30
CA THR A 75 -3.01 6.77 6.80
C THR A 75 -3.38 5.40 7.35
N LEU A 76 -3.18 5.24 8.64
CA LEU A 76 -3.63 4.13 9.44
C LEU A 76 -5.13 4.09 9.15
N GLN A 77 -5.55 3.17 8.29
CA GLN A 77 -6.95 2.84 8.08
C GLN A 77 -7.55 2.17 9.33
N THR A 78 -6.93 2.38 10.49
CA THR A 78 -7.26 1.71 11.73
C THR A 78 -7.50 2.76 12.79
N PRO A 79 -8.76 2.94 13.20
CA PRO A 79 -9.06 3.79 14.35
C PRO A 79 -8.46 3.24 15.65
N ASN A 80 -8.03 1.97 15.74
CA ASN A 80 -7.59 1.36 16.99
C ASN A 80 -6.52 0.26 16.82
N PHE A 81 -5.26 0.61 16.55
CA PHE A 81 -4.16 -0.37 16.63
C PHE A 81 -4.01 -0.98 18.04
N LEU A 82 -4.31 -0.20 19.09
CA LEU A 82 -4.17 -0.60 20.49
C LEU A 82 -5.22 -1.63 20.98
N ASN A 83 -6.35 -1.79 20.29
CA ASN A 83 -7.42 -2.70 20.77
C ASN A 83 -7.19 -4.17 20.38
N TRP A 84 -6.34 -4.44 19.38
CA TRP A 84 -6.00 -5.79 18.93
C TRP A 84 -4.99 -6.48 19.87
N SER A 85 -4.12 -5.70 20.54
CA SER A 85 -3.10 -6.23 21.47
C SER A 85 -3.63 -6.63 22.85
N LEU A 86 -4.94 -6.49 23.10
CA LEU A 86 -5.59 -6.75 24.39
C LEU A 86 -6.67 -7.83 24.32
N SER A 87 -6.73 -8.62 23.23
CA SER A 87 -7.61 -9.78 23.07
C SER A 87 -6.83 -11.08 23.04
#